data_AF-A0A930K2W1-F1
#
_entry.id   AF-A0A930K2W1-F1
#
_cell.length_a   1.000
_cell.length_b   1.000
_cell.length_c   1.000
_cell.angle_alpha   90.00
_cell.angle_beta   90.00
_cell.angle_gamma   90.00
#
_symmetry.space_group_name_H-M   'P 1'
#
loop_
_entity.id
_entity.type
_entity.pdbx_description
1 polymer ?
#
loop_
_entity_poly.entity_id
_entity_poly.type
_entity_poly.pdbx_seq_one_letter_code
_entity_poly.pdbx_strand_id
1 'polypeptide(L)'
;MEEETITNRIAQLMNKEGHTINTFARKLNISWTSANNIITGRNAPNYETIVKILTSFENIDANWLIMGQERREETNEDKLYSVISMQQKTIENQQRTIDRLTAKLVENVSEDSVKKVANAV
;
A
#
# COMPACT_ATOMS: atom_id res chain seq x y z
N MET A 1 18.21 -10.96 18.60
CA MET A 1 18.66 -9.67 18.05
C MET A 1 17.65 -8.65 18.54
N GLU A 2 18.07 -7.55 19.15
CA GLU A 2 17.15 -6.49 19.58
C GLU A 2 16.43 -5.91 18.36
N GLU A 3 15.11 -5.72 18.46
CA GLU A 3 14.34 -5.08 17.41
C GLU A 3 14.73 -3.60 17.30
N GLU A 4 15.05 -3.17 16.10
CA GLU A 4 15.39 -1.77 15.83
C GLU A 4 14.15 -0.89 15.98
N THR A 5 14.24 0.14 16.82
CA THR A 5 13.14 1.06 17.07
C THR A 5 13.15 2.24 16.10
N ILE A 6 12.04 2.97 16.03
CA ILE A 6 11.95 4.22 15.25
C ILE A 6 12.99 5.27 15.70
N THR A 7 13.33 5.33 16.98
CA THR A 7 14.34 6.27 17.48
C THR A 7 15.74 5.90 17.00
N ASN A 8 16.06 4.60 16.89
CA ASN A 8 17.29 4.14 16.26
C ASN A 8 17.37 4.56 14.79
N ARG A 9 16.29 4.38 14.03
CA ARG A 9 16.23 4.82 12.62
C ARG A 9 16.35 6.33 12.45
N ILE A 10 15.74 7.12 13.33
CA ILE A 10 15.90 8.58 13.34
C ILE A 10 17.35 8.98 13.64
N ALA A 11 18.01 8.31 14.57
CA ALA A 11 19.42 8.54 14.86
C ALA A 11 20.32 8.16 13.67
N GLN A 12 20.05 7.04 13.01
CA GLN A 12 20.75 6.65 11.79
C GLN A 12 20.56 7.66 10.67
N LEU A 13 19.33 8.10 10.44
CA LEU A 13 19.01 9.14 9.47
C LEU A 13 19.80 10.42 9.75
N MET A 14 19.76 10.91 10.99
CA MET A 14 20.48 12.12 11.39
C MET A 14 21.96 12.01 11.05
N ASN A 15 22.59 10.87 11.37
CA ASN A 15 24.00 10.63 11.09
C ASN A 15 24.29 10.50 9.59
N LYS A 16 23.43 9.80 8.84
CA LYS A 16 23.54 9.60 7.38
C LYS A 16 23.47 10.93 6.62
N GLU A 17 22.60 11.83 7.06
CA GLU A 17 22.44 13.18 6.50
C GLU A 17 23.50 14.17 7.01
N GLY A 18 24.46 13.72 7.83
CA GLY A 18 25.57 14.55 8.33
C GLY A 18 25.16 15.60 9.37
N HIS A 19 24.02 15.40 10.05
CA HIS A 19 23.55 16.33 11.06
C HIS A 19 24.06 15.99 12.47
N THR A 20 24.37 17.05 13.23
CA THR A 20 24.40 16.99 14.70
C THR A 20 22.98 17.10 15.25
N ILE A 21 22.78 16.74 16.52
CA ILE A 21 21.49 16.94 17.23
C ILE A 21 21.01 18.40 17.10
N ASN A 22 21.94 19.36 17.18
CA ASN A 22 21.60 20.78 17.09
C ASN A 22 21.14 21.19 15.68
N THR A 23 21.87 20.78 14.64
CA THR A 23 21.47 21.08 13.26
C THR A 23 20.20 20.34 12.85
N PHE A 24 20.00 19.13 13.37
CA PHE A 24 18.79 18.33 13.15
C PHE A 24 17.56 19.00 13.78
N ALA A 25 17.67 19.43 15.04
CA ALA A 25 16.60 20.15 15.74
C ALA A 25 16.20 21.44 14.99
N ARG A 26 17.18 22.19 14.50
CA ARG A 26 16.95 23.40 13.70
C ARG A 26 16.27 23.10 12.37
N LYS A 27 16.72 22.07 11.64
CA LYS A 27 16.13 21.68 10.36
C LYS A 27 14.66 21.25 10.51
N LEU A 28 14.35 20.50 11.57
CA LEU A 28 12.98 20.08 11.88
C LEU A 28 12.12 21.16 12.55
N ASN A 29 12.71 22.30 12.94
CA ASN A 29 12.06 23.32 13.76
C ASN A 29 11.43 22.74 15.05
N ILE A 30 12.26 22.03 15.84
CA ILE A 30 11.93 21.52 17.17
C ILE A 30 13.00 21.93 18.19
N SER A 31 12.71 21.80 19.48
CA SER A 31 13.69 22.12 20.52
C SER A 31 14.85 21.12 20.53
N TRP A 32 16.05 21.58 20.88
CA TRP A 32 17.23 20.72 21.03
C TRP A 32 16.96 19.57 22.01
N THR A 33 16.31 19.86 23.15
CA THR A 33 15.96 18.85 24.16
C THR A 33 15.03 17.78 23.59
N SER A 34 14.05 18.17 22.78
CA SER A 34 13.14 17.22 22.12
C SER A 34 13.91 16.31 21.15
N ALA A 35 14.74 16.90 20.28
CA ALA A 35 15.58 16.13 19.37
C ALA A 35 16.52 15.18 20.13
N ASN A 36 17.20 15.66 21.17
CA ASN A 36 18.11 14.86 21.98
C ASN A 36 17.40 13.68 22.65
N ASN A 37 16.22 13.89 23.23
CA ASN A 37 15.46 12.82 23.87
C ASN A 37 14.99 11.76 22.87
N ILE A 38 14.69 12.15 21.62
CA ILE A 38 14.34 11.21 20.55
C ILE A 38 15.59 10.43 20.11
N ILE A 39 16.69 11.12 19.81
CA ILE A 39 17.93 10.50 19.32
C ILE A 39 18.54 9.53 20.36
N THR A 40 18.44 9.86 21.65
CA THR A 40 18.91 8.99 22.75
C THR A 40 17.92 7.88 23.12
N GLY A 41 16.76 7.82 22.48
CA GLY A 41 15.74 6.80 22.72
C GLY A 41 14.97 6.96 24.03
N ARG A 42 15.14 8.06 24.76
CA ARG A 42 14.37 8.35 25.99
C ARG A 42 12.88 8.50 25.67
N ASN A 43 12.55 9.11 24.54
CA ASN A 43 11.18 9.36 24.09
C ASN A 43 10.97 8.89 22.65
N ALA A 44 9.79 8.34 22.35
CA ALA A 44 9.34 8.17 20.98
C ALA A 44 9.01 9.53 20.32
N PRO A 45 9.23 9.69 19.00
CA PRO A 45 8.79 10.87 18.28
C PRO A 45 7.26 10.94 18.26
N ASN A 46 6.70 12.14 18.37
CA ASN A 46 5.27 12.34 18.17
C ASN A 46 4.93 12.42 16.66
N TYR A 47 3.64 12.36 16.34
CA TYR A 47 3.16 12.45 14.95
C TYR A 47 3.72 13.67 14.20
N GLU A 48 3.67 14.86 14.82
CA GLU A 48 4.17 16.09 14.20
C GLU A 48 5.67 16.01 13.87
N THR A 49 6.46 15.38 14.74
CA THR A 49 7.90 15.19 14.52
C THR A 49 8.15 14.22 13.38
N ILE A 50 7.37 13.13 13.27
CA ILE A 50 7.45 12.18 12.16
C ILE A 50 7.13 12.90 10.84
N VAL A 51 6.06 13.70 10.80
CA VAL A 51 5.70 14.49 9.61
C VAL A 51 6.83 15.46 9.25
N LYS A 52 7.36 16.22 10.21
CA LYS A 52 8.49 17.14 10.00
C LYS A 52 9.72 16.43 9.43
N ILE A 53 10.03 15.21 9.90
CA ILE A 53 11.12 14.41 9.36
C ILE A 53 10.83 14.06 7.89
N LEU A 54 9.67 13.48 7.60
CA LEU A 54 9.31 13.05 6.25
C LEU A 54 9.23 14.21 5.25
N THR A 55 8.91 15.43 5.70
CA THR A 55 8.87 16.61 4.82
C THR A 55 10.20 17.35 4.72
N SER A 56 11.12 17.18 5.69
CA SER A 56 12.44 17.85 5.68
C SER A 56 13.51 17.09 4.91
N PHE A 57 13.26 15.81 4.62
CA PHE A 57 14.20 14.89 3.98
C PHE A 57 13.50 14.13 2.84
N GLU A 58 13.86 14.46 1.60
CA GLU A 58 13.15 13.97 0.40
C GLU A 58 13.39 12.47 0.11
N ASN A 59 14.48 11.90 0.60
CA ASN A 59 14.91 10.53 0.30
C ASN A 59 14.62 9.53 1.43
N ILE A 60 13.48 9.70 2.11
CA ILE A 60 13.07 8.80 3.19
C ILE A 60 11.75 8.12 2.84
N ASP A 61 11.74 6.80 2.93
CA ASP A 61 10.50 6.03 2.89
C ASP A 61 9.83 6.01 4.27
N ALA A 62 8.54 6.35 4.30
CA ALA A 62 7.76 6.39 5.54
C ALA A 62 7.58 5.01 6.19
N ASN A 63 7.46 3.94 5.40
CA ASN A 63 7.39 2.58 5.92
C ASN A 63 8.71 2.16 6.54
N TRP A 64 9.84 2.56 5.95
CA TRP A 64 11.14 2.32 6.57
C TRP A 64 11.23 3.03 7.92
N LEU A 65 10.91 4.33 7.98
CA LEU A 65 11.00 5.09 9.22
C LEU A 65 10.09 4.51 10.32
N ILE A 66 8.83 4.23 10.00
CA ILE A 66 7.81 3.82 10.97
C ILE A 66 7.93 2.32 11.29
N MET A 67 7.89 1.47 10.27
CA MET A 67 7.80 0.01 10.41
C MET A 67 9.16 -0.69 10.37
N GLY A 68 10.25 0.00 10.03
CA GLY A 68 11.56 -0.63 9.83
C GLY A 68 11.64 -1.47 8.57
N GLN A 69 10.68 -1.32 7.65
CA GLN A 69 10.61 -2.09 6.41
C GLN A 69 11.03 -1.20 5.26
N GLU A 70 12.18 -1.51 4.65
CA GLU A 70 12.54 -0.88 3.39
C GLU A 70 11.47 -1.16 2.34
N ARG A 71 11.17 -0.15 1.51
CA ARG A 71 10.36 -0.35 0.32
C ARG A 71 11.08 -1.37 -0.56
N ARG A 72 10.58 -2.59 -0.62
CA ARG A 72 11.02 -3.54 -1.64
C ARG A 72 10.65 -2.95 -2.98
N GLU A 73 11.62 -2.85 -3.88
CA GLU A 73 11.28 -2.64 -5.28
C GLU A 73 10.36 -3.78 -5.70
N GLU A 74 9.17 -3.44 -6.21
CA GLU A 74 8.28 -4.45 -6.76
C GLU A 74 9.02 -5.22 -7.83
N THR A 75 9.20 -6.51 -7.58
CA THR A 75 9.86 -7.39 -8.53
C THR A 75 9.00 -7.53 -9.77
N ASN A 76 9.60 -7.93 -10.89
CA ASN A 76 8.82 -8.27 -12.08
C ASN A 76 7.79 -9.38 -11.80
N GLU A 77 8.07 -10.23 -10.81
CA GLU A 77 7.18 -11.29 -10.34
C GLU A 77 5.96 -10.70 -9.61
N ASP A 78 6.15 -9.73 -8.70
CA ASP A 78 5.04 -9.04 -8.02
C ASP A 78 4.10 -8.34 -9.02
N LYS A 79 4.68 -7.70 -10.03
CA LYS A 79 3.93 -7.06 -11.12
C LYS A 79 3.18 -8.08 -11.97
N LEU A 80 3.79 -9.23 -12.25
CA LEU A 80 3.13 -10.29 -13.00
C LEU A 80 1.95 -10.87 -12.20
N TYR A 81 2.13 -11.09 -10.89
CA TYR A 81 1.05 -11.55 -10.00
C TYR A 81 -0.13 -10.57 -9.95
N SER A 82 0.12 -9.26 -9.89
CA SER A 82 -0.95 -8.25 -9.90
C SER A 82 -1.73 -8.24 -11.21
N VAL A 83 -1.04 -8.36 -12.35
CA VAL A 83 -1.69 -8.47 -13.67
C VAL A 83 -2.53 -9.73 -13.77
N ILE A 84 -2.01 -10.88 -13.35
CA ILE A 84 -2.73 -12.16 -13.39
C ILE A 84 -3.99 -12.08 -12.52
N SER A 85 -3.90 -11.55 -11.31
CA SER A 85 -5.05 -11.44 -10.41
C SER A 85 -6.11 -10.46 -10.92
N MET A 86 -5.72 -9.35 -11.57
CA MET A 86 -6.64 -8.47 -12.30
C MET A 86 -7.33 -9.17 -13.47
N GLN A 87 -6.60 -9.99 -14.23
CA GLN A 87 -7.16 -10.76 -15.35
C GLN A 87 -8.15 -11.82 -14.85
N GLN A 88 -7.82 -12.56 -13.79
CA GLN A 88 -8.71 -13.55 -13.18
C GLN A 88 -10.04 -12.93 -12.76
N LYS A 89 -10.01 -11.76 -12.11
CA LYS A 89 -11.23 -11.03 -11.73
C LYS A 89 -12.07 -10.62 -12.95
N THR A 90 -11.40 -10.22 -14.03
CA THR A 90 -12.09 -9.90 -15.29
C THR A 90 -12.76 -11.15 -15.89
N ILE A 91 -12.05 -12.28 -15.91
CA ILE A 91 -12.56 -13.56 -16.41
C ILE A 91 -13.77 -14.01 -15.59
N GLU A 92 -13.73 -13.93 -14.26
CA GLU A 92 -14.87 -14.27 -13.40
C GLU A 92 -16.11 -13.43 -13.71
N ASN A 93 -15.94 -12.12 -13.91
CA ASN A 93 -17.05 -11.23 -14.26
C ASN A 93 -17.62 -11.53 -15.65
N GLN A 94 -16.76 -11.87 -16.61
CA GLN A 94 -17.17 -12.29 -17.94
C GLN A 94 -17.93 -13.61 -17.89
N GLN A 95 -17.46 -14.58 -17.11
CA GLN A 95 -18.14 -15.87 -16.94
C GLN A 95 -19.55 -15.71 -16.36
N ARG A 96 -19.71 -14.88 -15.32
CA ARG A 96 -21.04 -14.56 -14.76
C ARG A 96 -21.98 -13.95 -15.81
N THR A 97 -21.45 -13.13 -16.71
CA THR A 97 -22.23 -12.52 -17.79
C THR A 97 -22.64 -13.57 -18.83
N ILE A 98 -21.71 -14.45 -19.21
CA ILE A 98 -21.99 -15.57 -20.11
C ILE A 98 -23.08 -16.47 -19.53
N ASP A 99 -22.98 -16.85 -18.25
CA ASP A 99 -23.96 -17.72 -17.59
C ASP A 99 -25.37 -17.09 -17.63
N ARG A 100 -25.47 -15.78 -17.31
CA ARG A 100 -26.73 -15.04 -17.34
C ARG A 100 -27.34 -14.98 -18.74
N LEU A 101 -26.53 -14.72 -19.78
CA LEU A 101 -27.00 -14.64 -21.15
C LEU A 101 -27.41 -16.01 -21.69
N THR A 102 -26.67 -17.05 -21.31
CA THR A 102 -26.96 -18.44 -21.67
C THR A 102 -28.30 -18.88 -21.09
N ALA A 103 -28.57 -18.58 -19.81
CA ALA A 103 -29.86 -18.88 -19.18
C ALA A 103 -31.04 -18.21 -19.94
N LYS A 104 -30.90 -16.93 -20.30
CA LYS A 104 -31.92 -16.20 -21.07
C LYS A 104 -32.18 -16.81 -22.45
N LEU A 105 -31.13 -17.29 -23.13
CA LEU A 105 -31.29 -17.93 -24.44
C LEU A 105 -32.05 -19.25 -24.33
N VAL A 106 -31.76 -20.06 -23.31
CA VAL A 106 -32.46 -21.33 -23.07
C VAL A 106 -33.95 -21.10 -22.79
N GLU A 107 -34.29 -20.11 -21.95
CA GLU A 107 -35.68 -19.74 -21.68
C GLU A 107 -36.43 -19.32 -22.97
N ASN A 108 -35.84 -18.46 -23.79
CA ASN A 108 -36.46 -17.99 -25.04
C ASN A 108 -36.66 -19.13 -26.07
N VAL A 109 -35.71 -20.07 -26.19
CA VAL A 109 -35.85 -21.24 -27.08
C VAL A 109 -37.01 -22.14 -26.64
N SER A 110 -37.25 -22.25 -25.33
CA SER A 110 -38.36 -23.02 -24.78
C SER A 110 -39.72 -22.39 -25.10
N GLU A 111 -39.83 -21.04 -25.07
CA GLU A 111 -41.07 -20.34 -25.44
C GLU A 111 -41.39 -20.40 -26.95
N ASP A 112 -40.38 -20.27 -27.81
CA ASP A 112 -40.58 -20.32 -29.27
C ASP A 112 -40.97 -21.73 -29.75
N SER A 113 -40.50 -22.77 -29.06
CA SER A 113 -40.92 -24.15 -29.31
C SER A 113 -42.41 -24.36 -28.99
N VAL A 114 -42.92 -23.75 -27.92
CA VAL A 114 -44.33 -23.83 -27.51
C VAL A 114 -45.24 -23.06 -28.49
N LYS A 115 -44.82 -21.87 -28.94
CA LYS A 115 -45.60 -21.07 -29.92
C LYS A 115 -45.71 -21.74 -31.29
N LYS A 116 -44.68 -22.47 -31.73
CA LYS A 116 -44.71 -23.20 -33.01
C LYS A 116 -45.68 -24.38 -33.00
N VAL A 117 -45.83 -25.08 -31.86
CA VAL A 117 -46.78 -26.19 -31.71
C VAL A 117 -48.21 -25.67 -31.60
N ALA A 118 -48.44 -24.54 -30.92
CA ALA A 118 -49.77 -23.93 -30.80
C ALA A 118 -50.35 -23.39 -32.12
N ASN A 119 -49.50 -22.98 -33.07
CA ASN A 119 -49.93 -22.49 -34.39
C ASN A 119 -50.08 -23.60 -35.45
N ALA A 120 -49.79 -24.87 -35.10
CA ALA A 120 -49.87 -26.01 -36.02
C ALA A 120 -51.07 -26.94 -35.76
N VAL A 121 -51.99 -26.56 -34.87
CA VAL A 121 -53.23 -27.29 -34.53
C VAL A 121 -54.45 -26.48 -34.95
#